data_AF-A0A4Q6BIV3-F1
#
_entry.id   AF-A0A4Q6BIV3-F1
#
_cell.length_a   1.000
_cell.length_b   1.000
_cell.length_c   1.000
_cell.angle_alpha   90.00
_cell.angle_beta   90.00
_cell.angle_gamma   90.00
#
_symmetry.space_group_name_H-M   'P 1'
#
loop_
_entity.id
_entity.type
_entity.pdbx_description
1 polymer ?
#
loop_
_entity_poly.entity_id
_entity_poly.type
_entity_poly.pdbx_seq_one_letter_code
_entity_poly.pdbx_strand_id
1 'polypeptide(L)'
;MSSFYSVYRSIGWPILWTAFRALSPFIPKVKQGLLVRKAVAGAMPWASGSHREGAIWIHCASGEFEYAKPVITLLKKENPAAFVLVTYFSTSYVKQIAGFEGVDAYCPLPWDT
;
A
#
# COMPACT_ATOMS: atom_id res chain seq x y z
N MET A 1 19.18 4.82 -21.44
CA MET A 1 18.08 4.96 -20.45
C MET A 1 18.38 6.04 -19.37
N SER A 2 19.13 7.12 -19.66
CA SER A 2 19.74 7.94 -18.58
C SER A 2 19.32 9.42 -18.47
N SER A 3 18.89 10.12 -19.52
CA SER A 3 18.54 11.55 -19.39
C SER A 3 17.16 11.79 -18.79
N PHE A 4 16.13 11.07 -19.28
CA PHE A 4 14.75 11.18 -18.77
C PHE A 4 14.63 10.83 -17.29
N TYR A 5 15.24 9.72 -16.86
CA TYR A 5 15.18 9.30 -15.46
C TYR A 5 15.88 10.29 -14.53
N SER A 6 17.01 10.88 -14.95
CA SER A 6 17.70 11.91 -14.17
C SER A 6 16.87 13.18 -14.07
N VAL A 7 16.23 13.63 -15.16
CA VAL A 7 15.34 14.79 -15.13
C VAL A 7 14.12 14.53 -14.25
N TYR A 8 13.48 13.37 -14.38
CA TYR A 8 12.36 12.97 -13.53
C TYR A 8 12.75 12.97 -12.04
N ARG A 9 13.87 12.35 -11.69
CA ARG A 9 14.32 12.23 -10.29
C ARG A 9 14.78 13.57 -9.70
N SER A 10 15.50 14.38 -10.45
CA SER A 10 16.08 15.65 -9.95
C SER A 10 15.10 16.81 -9.99
N ILE A 11 14.11 16.80 -10.89
CA ILE A 11 13.20 17.94 -11.12
C ILE A 11 11.74 17.50 -10.94
N GLY A 12 11.30 16.49 -11.70
CA GLY A 12 9.89 16.07 -11.71
C GLY A 12 9.38 15.63 -10.33
N TRP A 13 10.10 14.72 -9.68
CA TRP A 13 9.72 14.15 -8.39
C TRP A 13 9.70 15.18 -7.25
N PRO A 14 10.74 16.03 -7.05
CA PRO A 14 10.68 17.10 -6.05
C PRO A 14 9.52 18.09 -6.27
N ILE A 15 9.21 18.44 -7.52
CA ILE A 15 8.06 19.32 -7.83
C ILE A 15 6.76 18.63 -7.47
N LEU A 16 6.57 17.36 -7.86
CA LEU A 16 5.38 16.59 -7.50
C LEU A 16 5.24 16.45 -5.98
N TRP A 17 6.33 16.15 -5.27
CA TRP A 17 6.33 16.00 -3.82
C TRP A 17 5.97 17.30 -3.09
N THR A 18 6.56 18.43 -3.51
CA THR A 18 6.22 19.74 -2.94
C THR A 18 4.77 20.12 -3.23
N ALA A 19 4.28 19.87 -4.45
CA ALA A 19 2.88 20.06 -4.81
C ALA A 19 1.92 19.20 -3.96
N PHE A 20 2.21 17.92 -3.75
CA PHE A 20 1.39 17.06 -2.88
C PHE A 20 1.31 17.59 -1.45
N ARG A 21 2.42 18.08 -0.89
CA ARG A 21 2.43 18.67 0.46
C ARG A 21 1.64 19.98 0.50
N ALA A 22 1.75 20.83 -0.51
CA ALA A 22 1.02 22.09 -0.61
C ALA A 22 -0.50 21.88 -0.81
N LEU A 23 -0.90 20.85 -1.56
CA LEU A 23 -2.29 20.50 -1.82
C LEU A 23 -2.95 19.71 -0.67
N SER A 24 -2.16 19.09 0.21
CA SER A 24 -2.65 18.30 1.34
C SER A 24 -3.70 18.98 2.23
N PRO A 25 -3.62 20.28 2.61
CA PRO A 25 -4.66 20.91 3.43
C PRO A 25 -6.00 21.06 2.67
N PHE A 26 -5.97 21.14 1.34
CA PHE A 26 -7.14 21.40 0.51
C PHE A 26 -7.79 20.13 -0.02
N ILE A 27 -7.02 19.04 -0.18
CA ILE A 27 -7.51 17.78 -0.75
C ILE A 27 -7.43 16.66 0.30
N PRO A 28 -8.56 16.25 0.90
CA PRO A 28 -8.58 15.23 1.95
C PRO A 28 -7.92 13.90 1.54
N LYS A 29 -8.10 13.48 0.28
CA LYS A 29 -7.46 12.26 -0.25
C LYS A 29 -5.93 12.36 -0.26
N VAL A 30 -5.37 13.52 -0.61
CA VAL A 30 -3.92 13.75 -0.58
C VAL A 30 -3.43 13.72 0.86
N LYS A 31 -4.13 14.40 1.78
CA LYS A 31 -3.81 14.35 3.22
C LYS A 31 -3.78 12.92 3.76
N GLN A 32 -4.82 12.15 3.48
CA GLN A 32 -4.92 10.76 3.91
C GLN A 32 -3.78 9.92 3.33
N GLY A 33 -3.50 10.05 2.02
CA GLY A 33 -2.42 9.34 1.34
C GLY A 33 -1.04 9.60 1.95
N LEU A 34 -0.76 10.85 2.38
CA LEU A 34 0.46 11.20 3.09
C LEU A 34 0.49 10.64 4.52
N LEU A 35 -0.63 10.73 5.25
CA LEU A 35 -0.71 10.26 6.63
C LEU A 35 -0.52 8.74 6.74
N VAL A 36 -1.21 7.95 5.90
CA VAL A 36 -1.10 6.49 5.96
C VAL A 36 0.33 6.04 5.67
N ARG A 37 0.99 6.62 4.67
CA ARG A 37 2.37 6.26 4.30
C ARG A 37 3.39 6.73 5.33
N LYS A 38 3.16 7.88 5.98
CA LYS A 38 3.99 8.34 7.10
C LYS A 38 3.87 7.40 8.30
N ALA A 39 2.66 6.94 8.62
CA ALA A 39 2.41 6.06 9.77
C ALA A 39 3.14 4.72 9.66
N VAL A 40 3.30 4.18 8.45
CA VAL A 40 3.99 2.91 8.22
C VAL A 40 5.46 3.04 7.78
N ALA A 41 6.00 4.24 7.55
CA ALA A 41 7.38 4.46 7.07
C ALA A 41 8.49 3.86 7.96
N GLY A 42 8.18 3.47 9.21
CA GLY A 42 9.10 2.76 10.11
C GLY A 42 8.68 1.33 10.48
N ALA A 43 7.57 0.81 9.96
CA ALA A 43 6.97 -0.46 10.37
C ALA A 43 6.33 -1.19 9.19
N MET A 44 6.94 -1.13 8.01
CA MET A 44 6.41 -1.78 6.80
C MET A 44 6.47 -3.32 6.97
N PRO A 45 5.33 -4.01 7.03
CA PRO A 45 5.29 -5.47 7.24
C PRO A 45 6.07 -6.27 6.18
N TRP A 46 6.22 -5.74 4.96
CA TRP A 46 7.01 -6.37 3.89
C TRP A 46 8.54 -6.15 4.02
N ALA A 47 8.98 -5.17 4.83
CA ALA A 47 10.38 -4.78 4.94
C ALA A 47 11.06 -5.35 6.20
N SER A 48 10.31 -5.55 7.28
CA SER A 48 10.84 -6.04 8.56
C SER A 48 9.95 -7.15 9.14
N GLY A 49 10.40 -8.41 9.09
CA GLY A 49 9.73 -9.50 9.81
C GLY A 49 10.08 -10.91 9.31
N SER A 50 9.97 -11.88 10.23
CA SER A 50 10.05 -13.34 10.03
C SER A 50 8.95 -13.93 9.14
N HIS A 51 8.00 -13.10 8.69
CA HIS A 51 6.87 -13.50 7.84
C HIS A 51 7.13 -13.30 6.35
N ARG A 52 8.34 -12.90 5.94
CA ARG A 52 8.70 -12.80 4.51
C ARG A 52 8.66 -14.14 3.80
N GLU A 53 9.08 -15.20 4.49
CA GLU A 53 9.12 -16.55 3.93
C GLU A 53 7.72 -17.16 3.99
N GLY A 54 7.10 -17.34 2.83
CA GLY A 54 5.79 -17.99 2.69
C GLY A 54 4.56 -17.09 2.83
N ALA A 55 4.73 -15.77 3.02
CA ALA A 55 3.59 -14.85 2.96
C ALA A 55 3.01 -14.77 1.55
N ILE A 56 1.68 -14.79 1.48
CA ILE A 56 0.93 -14.52 0.26
C ILE A 56 0.67 -13.02 0.21
N TRP A 57 1.33 -12.35 -0.74
CA TRP A 57 1.19 -10.92 -0.93
C TRP A 57 0.20 -10.61 -2.06
N ILE A 58 -0.87 -9.91 -1.72
CA ILE A 58 -1.88 -9.42 -2.65
C ILE A 58 -1.80 -7.89 -2.73
N HIS A 59 -1.72 -7.36 -3.95
CA HIS A 59 -1.85 -5.94 -4.18
C HIS A 59 -3.21 -5.59 -4.78
N CYS A 60 -3.90 -4.62 -4.17
CA CYS A 60 -5.15 -4.07 -4.67
C CYS A 60 -5.04 -2.54 -4.69
N ALA A 61 -4.98 -1.92 -5.87
CA ALA A 61 -4.80 -0.47 -5.97
C ALA A 61 -5.91 0.31 -5.25
N SER A 62 -7.15 -0.18 -5.30
CA SER A 62 -8.35 0.40 -4.73
C SER A 62 -9.44 -0.68 -4.50
N GLY A 63 -10.51 -0.69 -5.31
CA GLY A 63 -11.66 -1.59 -5.19
C GLY A 63 -11.44 -3.00 -5.70
N GLU A 64 -10.29 -3.28 -6.32
CA GLU A 64 -9.86 -4.63 -6.69
C GLU A 64 -9.85 -5.59 -5.48
N PHE A 65 -9.81 -5.04 -4.27
CA PHE A 65 -9.93 -5.82 -3.04
C PHE A 65 -11.23 -6.64 -2.96
N GLU A 66 -12.33 -6.17 -3.52
CA GLU A 66 -13.58 -6.95 -3.55
C GLU A 66 -13.43 -8.27 -4.33
N TYR A 67 -12.64 -8.25 -5.40
CA TYR A 67 -12.30 -9.46 -6.15
C TYR A 67 -11.28 -10.35 -5.42
N ALA A 68 -10.44 -9.76 -4.56
CA ALA A 68 -9.46 -10.50 -3.77
C ALA A 68 -10.09 -11.28 -2.60
N LYS A 69 -11.20 -10.80 -2.03
CA LYS A 69 -11.89 -11.47 -0.90
C LYS A 69 -12.14 -12.97 -1.13
N PRO A 70 -12.78 -13.44 -2.21
CA PRO A 70 -13.00 -14.87 -2.42
C PRO A 70 -11.70 -15.67 -2.54
N VAL A 71 -10.65 -15.07 -3.12
CA VAL A 71 -9.32 -15.70 -3.21
C VAL A 71 -8.72 -15.86 -1.81
N ILE A 72 -8.73 -14.81 -1.00
CA ILE A 72 -8.22 -14.85 0.39
C ILE A 72 -8.99 -15.88 1.22
N THR A 73 -10.32 -15.92 1.09
CA THR A 73 -11.16 -16.90 1.78
C THR A 73 -10.77 -18.33 1.41
N LEU A 74 -10.53 -18.62 0.12
CA LEU A 74 -10.12 -19.95 -0.32
C LEU A 74 -8.72 -20.30 0.22
N LEU A 75 -7.77 -19.37 0.13
CA LEU A 75 -6.42 -19.55 0.66
C LEU A 75 -6.41 -19.87 2.15
N LYS A 76 -7.18 -19.12 2.95
CA LYS A 76 -7.32 -19.35 4.40
C LYS A 76 -8.06 -20.65 4.70
N LYS A 77 -8.97 -21.09 3.83
CA LYS A 77 -9.64 -22.39 3.97
C LYS A 77 -8.69 -23.57 3.74
N GLU A 78 -7.84 -23.48 2.71
CA GLU A 78 -6.88 -24.54 2.37
C GLU A 78 -5.68 -24.57 3.33
N ASN A 79 -5.22 -23.40 3.75
CA ASN A 79 -4.15 -23.26 4.74
C ASN A 79 -4.49 -22.13 5.73
N PRO A 80 -5.14 -22.46 6.86
CA PRO A 80 -5.49 -21.47 7.88
C PRO A 80 -4.30 -20.71 8.47
N ALA A 81 -3.10 -21.30 8.43
CA ALA A 81 -1.87 -20.69 8.94
C ALA A 81 -1.16 -19.78 7.90
N ALA A 82 -1.64 -19.73 6.65
CA ALA A 82 -1.05 -18.88 5.62
C ALA A 82 -1.14 -17.41 6.03
N PHE A 83 -0.02 -16.69 5.98
CA PHE A 83 0.01 -15.26 6.24
C PHE A 83 -0.31 -14.48 4.97
N VAL A 84 -1.34 -13.62 5.03
CA VAL A 84 -1.84 -12.81 3.92
C VAL A 84 -1.55 -11.34 4.18
N LEU A 85 -0.70 -10.76 3.33
CA LEU A 85 -0.37 -9.34 3.32
C LEU A 85 -1.14 -8.66 2.18
N VAL A 86 -1.95 -7.65 2.50
CA VAL A 86 -2.63 -6.83 1.50
C VAL A 86 -2.00 -5.44 1.42
N THR A 87 -1.55 -5.07 0.22
CA THR A 87 -1.09 -3.71 -0.04
C THR A 87 -2.06 -2.94 -0.92
N TYR A 88 -2.12 -1.63 -0.72
CA TYR A 88 -3.02 -0.75 -1.48
C TYR A 88 -2.34 0.55 -1.86
N PHE A 89 -2.81 1.19 -2.92
CA PHE A 89 -2.31 2.51 -3.31
C PHE A 89 -3.26 3.63 -2.86
N SER A 90 -4.56 3.45 -3.08
CA SER A 90 -5.63 4.37 -2.72
C SER A 90 -6.13 4.14 -1.30
N THR A 91 -6.48 5.21 -0.58
CA THR A 91 -7.04 5.12 0.77
C THR A 91 -8.52 4.74 0.81
N SER A 92 -9.19 4.64 -0.35
CA SER A 92 -10.63 4.41 -0.43
C SER A 92 -11.11 3.07 0.15
N TYR A 93 -10.24 2.04 0.17
CA TYR A 93 -10.59 0.67 0.57
C TYR A 93 -9.93 0.21 1.87
N VAL A 94 -9.26 1.10 2.60
CA VAL A 94 -8.51 0.75 3.82
C VAL A 94 -9.40 0.15 4.88
N LYS A 95 -10.63 0.67 5.06
CA LYS A 95 -11.57 0.15 6.07
C LYS A 95 -12.02 -1.27 5.75
N GLN A 96 -12.24 -1.55 4.48
CA GLN A 96 -12.67 -2.85 3.97
C GLN A 96 -11.57 -3.88 4.15
N ILE A 97 -10.32 -3.50 3.87
CA ILE A 97 -9.14 -4.35 4.08
C ILE A 97 -8.96 -4.63 5.57
N ALA A 98 -8.99 -3.58 6.41
CA ALA A 98 -8.80 -3.70 7.85
C ALA A 98 -9.87 -4.52 8.56
N GLY A 99 -11.08 -4.58 8.00
CA GLY A 99 -12.21 -5.32 8.57
C GLY A 99 -12.38 -6.75 8.04
N PHE A 100 -11.48 -7.24 7.18
CA PHE A 100 -11.61 -8.57 6.58
C PHE A 100 -10.76 -9.60 7.33
N GLU A 101 -11.42 -10.60 7.93
CA GLU A 101 -10.81 -11.61 8.82
C GLU A 101 -9.63 -12.38 8.19
N GLY A 102 -9.60 -12.52 6.86
CA GLY A 102 -8.54 -13.22 6.15
C GLY A 102 -7.25 -12.42 5.90
N VAL A 103 -7.19 -11.14 6.29
CA VAL A 103 -5.99 -10.29 6.10
C VAL A 103 -5.23 -10.17 7.42
N ASP A 104 -4.01 -10.72 7.47
CA ASP A 104 -3.18 -10.68 8.68
C ASP A 104 -2.44 -9.35 8.83
N ALA A 105 -2.06 -8.73 7.71
CA ALA A 105 -1.44 -7.41 7.70
C ALA A 105 -1.84 -6.62 6.46
N TYR A 106 -1.88 -5.30 6.59
CA TYR A 106 -2.12 -4.40 5.48
C TYR A 106 -1.35 -3.09 5.60
N CYS A 107 -1.00 -2.52 4.45
CA CYS A 107 -0.19 -1.29 4.41
C CYS A 107 -0.21 -0.65 3.01
N PRO A 108 -0.11 0.69 2.92
CA PRO A 108 -0.07 1.39 1.65
C PRO A 108 1.25 1.14 0.93
N LEU A 109 1.28 0.92 -0.39
CA LEU A 109 2.54 0.91 -1.14
C LEU A 109 3.32 2.23 -0.94
N PRO A 110 4.66 2.20 -0.93
CA PRO A 110 5.47 3.42 -0.87
C PRO A 110 5.19 4.29 -2.09
N TRP A 111 5.58 5.57 -1.99
CA TRP A 111 5.66 6.40 -3.18
C TRP A 111 6.82 5.95 -4.07
N ASP A 112 6.70 6.20 -5.38
CA ASP A 112 7.82 6.03 -6.31
C ASP A 112 9.00 6.89 -5.81
N THR A 113 10.01 6.25 -5.23
CA THR A 113 11.17 6.88 -4.59
C THR A 113 12.47 6.20 -5.02
#